data_AF-A0A2G2LHR4-F1
#
_entry.id   AF-A0A2G2LHR4-F1
#
_cell.length_a   1.000
_cell.length_b   1.000
_cell.length_c   1.000
_cell.angle_alpha   90.00
_cell.angle_beta   90.00
_cell.angle_gamma   90.00
#
_symmetry.space_group_name_H-M   'P 1'
#
loop_
_entity.id
_entity.type
_entity.pdbx_description
1 polymer ?
#
loop_
_entity_poly.entity_id
_entity_poly.type
_entity_poly.pdbx_seq_one_letter_code
_entity_poly.pdbx_strand_id
1 'polypeptide(L)'
;MILLTPAIRRIILQARVCVFRTVTLVALVFFQSNPAFALPLKDTSKRQSASACPDAQHQKASAVLKDAFDGDQDDRKKLKSVGLANVSKRDVKRRELVSVVFAQGCMISAKDYYFASRVFQHGNVPDHYFQAYLWASAAVNLGYLEAQNIFPNLLIAI
;
A
#
# COMPACT_ATOMS: atom_id res chain seq x y z
N MET A 1 -37.67 19.35 16.62
CA MET A 1 -36.77 18.55 17.48
C MET A 1 -37.63 17.69 18.39
N ILE A 2 -37.82 16.41 18.07
CA ILE A 2 -38.72 15.53 18.84
C ILE A 2 -37.87 14.79 19.90
N LEU A 3 -38.06 15.17 21.16
CA LEU A 3 -37.40 14.55 22.31
C LEU A 3 -38.16 13.27 22.70
N LEU A 4 -37.56 12.11 22.43
CA LEU A 4 -38.10 10.81 22.82
C LEU A 4 -37.81 10.53 24.29
N THR A 5 -38.83 10.09 25.03
CA THR A 5 -38.76 9.77 26.46
C THR A 5 -37.94 8.49 26.72
N PRO A 6 -37.36 8.34 27.93
CA PRO A 6 -36.51 7.19 28.26
C PRO A 6 -37.21 5.82 28.15
N ALA A 7 -38.56 5.78 28.21
CA ALA A 7 -39.34 4.58 27.97
C ALA A 7 -39.27 4.10 26.50
N ILE A 8 -39.26 5.03 25.54
CA ILE A 8 -39.19 4.72 24.10
C ILE A 8 -37.80 4.21 23.72
N ARG A 9 -36.73 4.71 24.37
CA ARG A 9 -35.36 4.18 24.19
C ARG A 9 -35.22 2.71 24.60
N ARG A 10 -35.95 2.25 25.62
CA ARG A 10 -35.90 0.84 26.07
C ARG A 10 -36.59 -0.11 25.09
N ILE A 11 -37.68 0.30 24.46
CA ILE A 11 -38.39 -0.51 23.46
C ILE A 11 -37.53 -0.68 22.19
N ILE A 12 -36.82 0.37 21.77
CA ILE A 12 -35.90 0.29 20.61
C ILE A 12 -34.67 -0.59 20.91
N LEU A 13 -34.18 -0.60 22.16
CA LEU A 13 -33.05 -1.47 22.53
C LEU A 13 -33.45 -2.96 22.58
N GLN A 14 -34.66 -3.31 23.02
CA GLN A 14 -35.11 -4.72 23.05
C GLN A 14 -35.47 -5.27 21.67
N ALA A 15 -35.90 -4.44 20.73
CA ALA A 15 -36.16 -4.87 19.34
C ALA A 15 -34.88 -5.24 18.57
N ARG A 16 -33.70 -4.74 18.96
CA ARG A 16 -32.42 -5.05 18.29
C ARG A 16 -31.74 -6.33 18.77
N VAL A 17 -32.08 -6.80 19.97
CA VAL A 17 -31.51 -8.05 20.52
C VAL A 17 -32.22 -9.29 19.95
N CYS A 18 -33.44 -9.13 19.41
CA CYS A 18 -34.23 -10.27 18.89
C CYS A 18 -33.93 -10.64 17.42
N VAL A 19 -33.29 -9.76 16.63
CA VAL A 19 -32.94 -10.06 15.22
C VAL A 19 -31.56 -10.73 15.09
N PHE A 20 -30.76 -10.76 16.15
CA PHE A 20 -29.36 -11.21 16.09
C PHE A 20 -29.12 -12.67 16.53
N ARG A 21 -30.17 -13.50 16.67
CA ARG A 21 -30.04 -14.85 17.24
C ARG A 21 -30.57 -16.02 16.40
N THR A 22 -30.95 -15.80 15.14
CA THR A 22 -31.47 -16.85 14.24
C THR A 22 -30.83 -16.90 12.85
N VAL A 23 -29.64 -16.29 12.68
CA VAL A 23 -28.80 -16.51 11.49
C VAL A 23 -27.40 -16.97 11.91
N THR A 24 -27.37 -17.91 12.85
CA THR A 24 -26.14 -18.55 13.34
C THR A 24 -26.41 -20.04 13.49
N LEU A 25 -26.73 -20.71 12.38
CA LEU A 25 -26.61 -22.16 12.16
C LEU A 25 -27.20 -22.41 10.76
N VAL A 26 -26.37 -22.80 9.78
CA VAL A 26 -26.69 -23.50 8.49
C VAL A 26 -25.61 -23.20 7.42
N ALA A 27 -24.75 -22.19 7.57
CA ALA A 27 -23.63 -21.97 6.64
C ALA A 27 -22.29 -22.55 7.13
N LEU A 28 -22.32 -23.73 7.77
CA LEU A 28 -21.10 -24.39 8.30
C LEU A 28 -20.95 -25.84 7.83
N VAL A 29 -21.61 -26.25 6.72
CA VAL A 29 -21.51 -27.63 6.20
C VAL A 29 -21.40 -27.76 4.67
N PHE A 30 -21.11 -26.68 3.92
CA PHE A 30 -20.91 -26.78 2.45
C PHE A 30 -19.56 -26.22 1.98
N PHE A 31 -18.53 -26.28 2.82
CA PHE A 31 -17.15 -25.98 2.43
C PHE A 31 -16.22 -27.17 2.66
N GLN A 32 -16.72 -28.39 2.44
CA GLN A 32 -15.90 -29.59 2.34
C GLN A 32 -16.25 -30.33 1.05
N SER A 33 -15.20 -30.80 0.38
CA SER A 33 -15.16 -31.68 -0.80
C SER A 33 -15.59 -31.14 -2.17
N ASN A 34 -14.94 -30.09 -2.67
CA ASN A 34 -14.67 -29.99 -4.11
C ASN A 34 -13.15 -30.12 -4.36
N PRO A 35 -12.62 -31.33 -4.62
CA PRO A 35 -11.21 -31.52 -4.95
C PRO A 35 -10.82 -30.97 -6.34
N ALA A 36 -11.78 -30.46 -7.12
CA ALA A 36 -11.56 -29.96 -8.47
C ALA A 36 -10.74 -28.66 -8.56
N PHE A 37 -10.47 -27.99 -7.44
CA PHE A 37 -9.64 -26.78 -7.37
C PHE A 37 -8.36 -26.95 -6.55
N ALA A 38 -7.96 -28.20 -6.26
CA ALA A 38 -6.60 -28.48 -5.85
C ALA A 38 -5.70 -28.41 -7.09
N LEU A 39 -5.34 -27.18 -7.49
CA LEU A 39 -4.21 -27.00 -8.41
C LEU A 39 -3.02 -27.72 -7.78
N PRO A 40 -2.31 -28.59 -8.52
CA PRO A 40 -1.10 -29.19 -8.01
C PRO A 40 -0.11 -28.06 -7.76
N LEU A 41 0.05 -27.68 -6.49
CA LEU A 41 1.21 -26.91 -6.05
C LEU A 41 2.40 -27.84 -6.25
N LYS A 42 2.95 -27.82 -7.47
CA LYS A 42 4.24 -28.43 -7.75
C LYS A 42 5.19 -27.87 -6.72
N ASP A 43 5.74 -28.76 -5.90
CA ASP A 43 6.69 -28.44 -4.85
C ASP A 43 7.84 -27.62 -5.44
N THR A 44 7.79 -26.30 -5.24
CA THR A 44 8.82 -25.36 -5.67
C THR A 44 9.99 -25.30 -4.68
N SER A 45 10.13 -26.28 -3.78
CA SER A 45 11.25 -26.42 -2.84
C SER A 45 12.64 -26.36 -3.52
N LYS A 46 12.71 -26.62 -4.83
CA LYS A 46 13.92 -26.47 -5.64
C LYS A 46 14.01 -25.21 -6.51
N ARG A 47 13.21 -24.17 -6.26
CA ARG A 47 13.52 -22.83 -6.79
C ARG A 47 14.58 -22.21 -5.88
N GLN A 48 15.81 -22.73 -5.96
CA GLN A 48 16.99 -21.98 -5.52
C GLN A 48 16.91 -20.63 -6.22
N SER A 49 16.63 -19.60 -5.43
CA SER A 49 16.31 -18.27 -5.88
C SER A 49 17.55 -17.67 -6.55
N ALA A 50 17.68 -17.83 -7.86
CA ALA A 50 18.27 -16.76 -8.64
C ALA A 50 17.52 -15.49 -8.20
N SER A 51 18.24 -14.51 -7.64
CA SER A 51 17.62 -13.28 -7.17
C SER A 51 16.69 -12.76 -8.27
N ALA A 52 15.46 -12.41 -7.90
CA ALA A 52 14.45 -11.98 -8.88
C ALA A 52 14.94 -10.80 -9.76
N CYS A 53 15.98 -10.12 -9.29
CA CYS A 53 16.77 -9.15 -10.03
C CYS A 53 18.27 -9.46 -9.85
N PRO A 54 19.05 -9.70 -10.92
CA PRO A 54 20.51 -9.81 -10.83
C PRO A 54 21.14 -8.55 -10.24
N ASP A 55 22.24 -8.66 -9.49
CA ASP A 55 22.85 -7.53 -8.75
C ASP A 55 23.13 -6.30 -9.61
N ALA A 56 23.68 -6.49 -10.82
CA ALA A 56 23.94 -5.39 -11.74
C ALA A 56 22.66 -4.67 -12.20
N GLN A 57 21.55 -5.40 -12.32
CA GLN A 57 20.24 -4.82 -12.64
C GLN A 57 19.64 -4.14 -11.41
N HIS A 58 19.78 -4.73 -10.23
CA HIS A 58 19.34 -4.15 -8.96
C HIS A 58 20.03 -2.81 -8.68
N GLN A 59 21.35 -2.72 -8.89
CA GLN A 59 22.10 -1.47 -8.72
C GLN A 59 21.59 -0.35 -9.64
N LYS A 60 21.30 -0.68 -10.91
CA LYS A 60 20.72 0.29 -11.86
C LYS A 60 19.31 0.71 -11.44
N ALA A 61 18.48 -0.25 -11.04
CA ALA A 61 17.13 0.01 -10.54
C ALA A 61 17.14 0.90 -9.28
N SER A 62 18.01 0.61 -8.32
CA SER A 62 18.18 1.39 -7.09
C SER A 62 18.66 2.81 -7.38
N ALA A 63 19.57 3.00 -8.36
CA ALA A 63 19.98 4.32 -8.83
C ALA A 63 18.80 5.11 -9.43
N VAL A 64 17.97 4.49 -10.27
CA VAL A 64 16.76 5.12 -10.84
C VAL A 64 15.79 5.57 -9.74
N LEU A 65 15.55 4.72 -8.73
CA LEU A 65 14.68 5.05 -7.59
C LEU A 65 15.24 6.22 -6.78
N LYS A 66 16.54 6.22 -6.53
CA LYS A 66 17.23 7.29 -5.82
C LYS A 66 17.16 8.61 -6.58
N ASP A 67 17.40 8.61 -7.89
CA ASP A 67 17.33 9.81 -8.73
C ASP A 67 15.91 10.38 -8.78
N ALA A 68 14.91 9.51 -8.89
CA ALA A 68 13.50 9.92 -8.82
C ALA A 68 13.17 10.56 -7.47
N PHE A 69 13.62 9.96 -6.37
CA PHE A 69 13.46 10.50 -5.02
C PHE A 69 14.15 11.85 -4.84
N ASP A 70 15.43 11.95 -5.19
CA ASP A 70 16.21 13.19 -5.04
C ASP A 70 15.59 14.32 -5.86
N GLY A 71 15.18 14.02 -7.10
CA GLY A 71 14.48 14.98 -7.93
C GLY A 71 13.15 15.45 -7.32
N ASP A 72 12.36 14.55 -6.72
CA ASP A 72 11.14 14.92 -6.01
C ASP A 72 11.45 15.87 -4.84
N GLN A 73 12.42 15.52 -4.00
CA GLN A 73 12.80 16.33 -2.83
C GLN A 73 13.36 17.70 -3.23
N ASP A 74 14.16 17.76 -4.28
CA ASP A 74 14.74 19.02 -4.76
C ASP A 74 13.70 19.96 -5.37
N ASP A 75 12.72 19.42 -6.08
CA ASP A 75 11.57 20.20 -6.54
C ASP A 75 10.78 20.77 -5.34
N ARG A 76 10.63 20.01 -4.24
CA ARG A 76 9.95 20.52 -3.02
C ARG A 76 10.71 21.66 -2.36
N LYS A 77 12.05 21.59 -2.30
CA LYS A 77 12.88 22.70 -1.80
C LYS A 77 12.74 23.97 -2.66
N LYS A 78 12.44 23.81 -3.94
CA LYS A 78 12.39 24.89 -4.95
C LYS A 78 10.95 25.18 -5.43
N LEU A 79 9.94 24.80 -4.65
CA LEU A 79 8.54 24.85 -5.10
C LEU A 79 8.10 26.24 -5.58
N LYS A 80 8.58 27.31 -4.92
CA LYS A 80 8.28 28.70 -5.30
C LYS A 80 8.79 29.08 -6.68
N SER A 81 9.95 28.56 -7.10
CA SER A 81 10.57 28.91 -8.39
C SER A 81 10.17 27.94 -9.51
N VAL A 82 10.00 26.66 -9.20
CA VAL A 82 9.58 25.65 -10.19
C VAL A 82 8.08 25.75 -10.48
N GLY A 83 7.27 26.07 -9.47
CA GLY A 83 5.81 26.13 -9.55
C GLY A 83 5.15 24.76 -9.46
N LEU A 84 4.04 24.69 -8.71
CA LEU A 84 3.35 23.42 -8.40
C LEU A 84 2.97 22.62 -9.65
N ALA A 85 2.48 23.28 -10.70
CA ALA A 85 2.08 22.60 -11.94
C ALA A 85 3.25 21.86 -12.63
N ASN A 86 4.45 22.42 -12.61
CA ASN A 86 5.64 21.77 -13.17
C ASN A 86 6.10 20.61 -12.29
N VAL A 87 6.05 20.80 -10.97
CA VAL A 87 6.33 19.74 -10.00
C VAL A 87 5.40 18.56 -10.21
N SER A 88 4.08 18.78 -10.26
CA SER A 88 3.09 17.72 -10.48
C SER A 88 3.32 16.97 -11.80
N LYS A 89 3.69 17.66 -12.89
CA LYS A 89 4.03 17.01 -14.17
C LYS A 89 5.26 16.10 -14.03
N ARG A 90 6.29 16.53 -13.29
CA ARG A 90 7.50 15.73 -13.04
C ARG A 90 7.22 14.54 -12.12
N ASP A 91 6.35 14.71 -11.15
CA ASP A 91 5.95 13.63 -10.23
C ASP A 91 5.26 12.47 -10.96
N VAL A 92 4.44 12.77 -11.98
CA VAL A 92 3.86 11.73 -12.86
C VAL A 92 4.97 10.90 -13.51
N LYS A 93 6.01 11.54 -14.07
CA LYS A 93 7.14 10.85 -14.68
C LYS A 93 7.96 10.03 -13.69
N ARG A 94 8.14 10.52 -12.47
CA ARG A 94 8.81 9.75 -11.40
C ARG A 94 8.01 8.52 -11.01
N ARG A 95 6.67 8.63 -10.90
CA ARG A 95 5.81 7.47 -10.61
C ARG A 95 5.83 6.44 -11.72
N GLU A 96 5.87 6.86 -12.99
CA GLU A 96 6.06 5.96 -14.13
C GLU A 96 7.38 5.17 -14.00
N LEU A 97 8.50 5.86 -13.71
CA LEU A 97 9.82 5.22 -13.52
C LEU A 97 9.83 4.22 -12.37
N VAL A 98 9.29 4.61 -11.21
CA VAL A 98 9.17 3.73 -10.04
C VAL A 98 8.32 2.50 -10.36
N SER A 99 7.22 2.67 -11.10
CA SER A 99 6.35 1.56 -11.50
C SER A 99 7.06 0.56 -12.43
N VAL A 100 7.91 1.04 -13.33
CA VAL A 100 8.74 0.18 -14.18
C VAL A 100 9.72 -0.64 -13.34
N VAL A 101 10.40 -0.03 -12.37
CA VAL A 101 11.34 -0.72 -11.48
C VAL A 101 10.62 -1.78 -10.62
N PHE A 102 9.43 -1.45 -10.11
CA PHE A 102 8.60 -2.38 -9.38
C PHE A 102 8.17 -3.58 -10.26
N ALA A 103 7.70 -3.32 -11.48
CA ALA A 103 7.28 -4.36 -12.42
C ALA A 103 8.42 -5.30 -12.85
N GLN A 104 9.66 -4.82 -12.82
CA GLN A 104 10.85 -5.64 -13.06
C GLN A 104 11.21 -6.56 -11.88
N GLY A 105 10.57 -6.41 -10.72
CA GLY A 105 10.92 -7.17 -9.51
C GLY A 105 12.24 -6.74 -8.87
N CYS A 106 12.71 -5.52 -9.16
CA CYS A 106 14.01 -5.02 -8.73
C CYS A 106 13.97 -4.07 -7.52
N MET A 107 12.83 -3.94 -6.83
CA MET A 107 12.76 -3.29 -5.52
C MET A 107 13.05 -4.30 -4.43
N ILE A 108 14.27 -4.29 -3.88
CA ILE A 108 14.74 -5.34 -2.97
C ILE A 108 15.22 -4.77 -1.63
N SER A 109 15.90 -3.63 -1.64
CA SER A 109 16.47 -3.04 -0.44
C SER A 109 15.46 -2.19 0.33
N ALA A 110 15.67 -2.02 1.64
CA ALA A 110 14.84 -1.13 2.45
C ALA A 110 14.79 0.30 1.91
N LYS A 111 15.89 0.79 1.33
CA LYS A 111 15.97 2.13 0.71
C LYS A 111 15.20 2.21 -0.60
N ASP A 112 15.15 1.14 -1.39
CA ASP A 112 14.38 1.11 -2.64
C ASP A 112 12.90 1.36 -2.35
N TYR A 113 12.37 0.65 -1.35
CA TYR A 113 11.00 0.83 -0.87
C TYR A 113 10.76 2.23 -0.27
N TYR A 114 11.71 2.75 0.51
CA TYR A 114 11.62 4.10 1.05
C TYR A 114 11.57 5.16 -0.05
N PHE A 115 12.47 5.12 -1.02
CA PHE A 115 12.50 6.07 -2.15
C PHE A 115 11.20 6.02 -2.97
N ALA A 116 10.72 4.82 -3.27
CA ALA A 116 9.46 4.63 -3.99
C ALA A 116 8.26 5.22 -3.21
N SER A 117 8.19 4.98 -1.90
CA SER A 117 7.12 5.52 -1.04
C SER A 117 7.10 7.06 -1.04
N ARG A 118 8.28 7.69 -0.99
CA ARG A 118 8.44 9.14 -1.00
C ARG A 118 8.04 9.78 -2.32
N VAL A 119 8.15 9.06 -3.43
CA VAL A 119 7.65 9.52 -4.74
C VAL A 119 6.13 9.38 -4.82
N PHE A 120 5.57 8.27 -4.32
CA PHE A 120 4.14 7.99 -4.41
C PHE A 120 3.27 8.74 -3.40
N GLN A 121 3.83 9.19 -2.27
CA GLN A 121 3.08 10.02 -1.30
C GLN A 121 2.56 11.33 -1.89
N HIS A 122 3.12 11.77 -3.03
CA HIS A 122 2.69 12.95 -3.79
C HIS A 122 1.82 12.56 -5.00
N GLY A 123 1.08 11.45 -4.87
CA GLY A 123 0.09 11.00 -5.82
C GLY A 123 -1.08 11.95 -5.97
N ASN A 124 -1.95 11.67 -6.93
CA ASN A 124 -3.18 12.41 -7.20
C ASN A 124 -4.45 11.53 -7.18
N VAL A 125 -4.34 10.26 -6.77
CA VAL A 125 -5.49 9.34 -6.60
C VAL A 125 -5.26 8.49 -5.34
N PRO A 126 -6.32 7.99 -4.68
CA PRO A 126 -6.22 7.21 -3.44
C PRO A 126 -5.22 6.05 -3.50
N ASP A 127 -5.20 5.30 -4.61
CA ASP A 127 -4.30 4.16 -4.79
C ASP A 127 -2.81 4.53 -4.69
N HIS A 128 -2.43 5.74 -5.09
CA HIS A 128 -1.04 6.19 -4.96
C HIS A 128 -0.62 6.32 -3.48
N TYR A 129 -1.49 6.88 -2.64
CA TYR A 129 -1.21 7.04 -1.21
C TYR A 129 -1.20 5.69 -0.49
N PHE A 130 -2.13 4.80 -0.85
CA PHE A 130 -2.13 3.43 -0.34
C PHE A 130 -0.86 2.68 -0.75
N GLN A 131 -0.43 2.80 -2.00
CA GLN A 131 0.81 2.20 -2.49
C GLN A 131 2.04 2.77 -1.77
N ALA A 132 2.06 4.08 -1.50
CA ALA A 132 3.11 4.71 -0.68
C ALA A 132 3.16 4.12 0.73
N TYR A 133 2.00 3.88 1.35
CA TYR A 133 1.91 3.25 2.66
C TYR A 133 2.50 1.85 2.65
N LEU A 134 2.10 1.00 1.68
CA LEU A 134 2.61 -0.37 1.56
C LEU A 134 4.14 -0.40 1.42
N TRP A 135 4.71 0.48 0.62
CA TRP A 135 6.16 0.55 0.45
C TRP A 135 6.88 1.13 1.67
N ALA A 136 6.33 2.14 2.34
CA ALA A 136 6.89 2.63 3.60
C ALA A 136 6.90 1.52 4.66
N SER A 137 5.83 0.74 4.78
CA SER A 137 5.77 -0.42 5.68
C SER A 137 6.79 -1.50 5.31
N ALA A 138 6.98 -1.79 4.02
CA ALA A 138 8.02 -2.72 3.57
C ALA A 138 9.43 -2.25 3.95
N ALA A 139 9.72 -0.96 3.80
CA ALA A 139 11.00 -0.37 4.21
C ALA A 139 11.24 -0.51 5.72
N VAL A 140 10.21 -0.26 6.55
CA VAL A 140 10.29 -0.45 8.01
C VAL A 140 10.54 -1.91 8.37
N ASN A 141 9.83 -2.84 7.73
CA ASN A 141 10.01 -4.28 7.96
C ASN A 141 11.41 -4.78 7.60
N LEU A 142 12.08 -4.11 6.66
CA LEU A 142 13.47 -4.36 6.28
C LEU A 142 14.49 -3.57 7.14
N GLY A 143 14.05 -2.91 8.20
CA GLY A 143 14.90 -2.22 9.18
C GLY A 143 15.12 -0.72 8.94
N TYR A 144 14.48 -0.11 7.94
CA TYR A 144 14.62 1.33 7.67
C TYR A 144 13.57 2.14 8.43
N LEU A 145 13.81 2.36 9.73
CA LEU A 145 12.85 2.98 10.64
C LEU A 145 12.49 4.43 10.29
N GLU A 146 13.34 5.15 9.56
CA GLU A 146 13.04 6.52 9.08
C GLU A 146 11.77 6.55 8.21
N ALA A 147 11.42 5.45 7.53
CA ALA A 147 10.20 5.34 6.75
C ALA A 147 8.92 5.48 7.58
N GLN A 148 8.96 5.30 8.91
CA GLN A 148 7.81 5.51 9.79
C GLN A 148 7.31 6.96 9.77
N ASN A 149 8.22 7.92 9.50
CA ASN A 149 7.89 9.35 9.45
C ASN A 149 6.93 9.70 8.29
N ILE A 150 6.74 8.78 7.34
CA ILE A 150 5.84 8.96 6.20
C ILE A 150 4.37 8.74 6.60
N PHE A 151 4.08 7.83 7.54
CA PHE A 151 2.71 7.40 7.84
C PHE A 151 1.75 8.54 8.22
N PRO A 152 2.13 9.52 9.06
CA PRO A 152 1.22 10.62 9.41
C PRO A 152 0.75 11.42 8.19
N ASN A 153 1.59 11.55 7.16
CA ASN A 153 1.27 12.29 5.95
C ASN A 153 0.36 11.51 4.99
N LEU A 154 0.35 10.18 5.09
CA LEU A 154 -0.47 9.31 4.23
C LEU A 154 -1.88 9.11 4.77
N LEU A 155 -2.04 9.08 6.10
CA LEU A 155 -3.34 8.85 6.74
C LEU A 155 -4.35 9.99 6.55
N ILE A 156 -3.89 11.17 6.14
CA ILE A 156 -4.76 12.32 5.84
C ILE A 156 -5.22 12.34 4.38
N ALA A 157 -4.61 11.50 3.53
CA ALA A 157 -4.81 11.48 2.09
C ALA A 157 -5.63 10.25 1.60
N ILE A 158 -5.99 9.34 2.51
CA ILE A 158 -6.82 8.15 2.29
C ILE A 158 -8.15 8.38 3.02
#